data_AF-A0A1C7M3B1-F1
#
_entry.id   AF-A0A1C7M3B1-F1
#
_cell.length_a   1.000
_cell.length_b   1.000
_cell.length_c   1.000
_cell.angle_alpha   90.00
_cell.angle_beta   90.00
_cell.angle_gamma   90.00
#
_symmetry.space_group_name_H-M   'P 1'
#
loop_
_entity.id
_entity.type
_entity.pdbx_description
1 polymer ?
#
loop_
_entity_poly.entity_id
_entity_poly.type
_entity_poly.pdbx_seq_one_letter_code
_entity_poly.pdbx_strand_id
1 'polypeptide(L)'
;MGNIWSELKNNIWPIAVQSFPPKSKFSTDQIPDLTGRVIIVTGGNTGVGEQTIKALLERNAKVYMASRSKDKADAAIAELKALTGKEAIFLELDLSSLASIRKAANEFLSKEKELHVLFNNAGVMSPPMDTLTADGYDLQFGTNVLGHFFFTELLIPALIAGKETSPDHHTRVITTSSSASYLSTINWDTFRDGPARRKLSPQQLYNQSKFANIVIAREVAKRYAEQGIISISCNPGNLMTNLQRSAPPMVIAIVVVLSLANRIRRTHAALGGTMPEALNYNGKFLIPWARVGECRAEATDPEIGERLWNWCQEQFRKHQRLDVCLVKNHPIALVFLPASDIPSFVGKGNVDLGITGQDVILEAQMQPHVTEVLQLNFGKCALQVQVPESGAIKTVEDLAGKRVVTSFEVLSGQYFKDLDERLQLTEDKRTKIEYVGGSVEAACALGLADGIVDLVESGDTMRAAGLHAIATVLKTEAVLIKSSFPKHPALDSLISLITSRIAGVVAAGRYVVCEYNILREKCTMPQRSLLDGVHRRSVR
;
A
#
# COMPACT_ATOMS: atom_id res chain seq x y z
N MET A 1 -20.37 -10.70 34.60
CA MET A 1 -19.78 -12.07 34.50
C MET A 1 -19.65 -12.58 33.07
N GLY A 2 -20.58 -12.30 32.14
CA GLY A 2 -20.51 -12.79 30.75
C GLY A 2 -19.24 -12.41 29.97
N ASN A 3 -18.74 -11.18 30.10
CA ASN A 3 -17.51 -10.72 29.40
C ASN A 3 -16.23 -11.38 29.92
N ILE A 4 -16.15 -11.72 31.21
CA ILE A 4 -14.96 -12.35 31.79
C ILE A 4 -14.88 -13.82 31.35
N TRP A 5 -16.02 -14.52 31.32
CA TRP A 5 -16.10 -15.91 30.84
C TRP A 5 -15.85 -16.02 29.33
N SER A 6 -16.30 -15.04 28.52
CA SER A 6 -15.99 -15.00 27.09
C SER A 6 -14.51 -14.69 26.83
N GLU A 7 -13.90 -13.76 27.56
CA GLU A 7 -12.45 -13.50 27.46
C GLU A 7 -11.60 -14.71 27.89
N LEU A 8 -11.96 -15.35 29.01
CA LEU A 8 -11.28 -16.56 29.49
C LEU A 8 -11.37 -17.70 28.48
N LYS A 9 -12.56 -17.95 27.92
CA LYS A 9 -12.79 -19.05 26.97
C LYS A 9 -12.19 -18.78 25.59
N ASN A 10 -12.30 -17.55 25.08
CA ASN A 10 -11.97 -17.25 23.68
C ASN A 10 -10.52 -16.76 23.49
N ASN A 11 -9.88 -16.22 24.53
CA ASN A 11 -8.54 -15.63 24.41
C ASN A 11 -7.50 -16.32 25.29
N ILE A 12 -7.81 -16.61 26.56
CA ILE A 12 -6.83 -17.14 27.52
C ILE A 12 -6.68 -18.66 27.44
N TRP A 13 -7.80 -19.40 27.34
CA TRP A 13 -7.80 -20.85 27.25
C TRP A 13 -7.06 -21.41 26.02
N PRO A 14 -7.22 -20.85 24.80
CA PRO A 14 -6.45 -21.29 23.63
C PRO A 14 -4.94 -21.11 23.81
N ILE A 15 -4.48 -20.04 24.47
CA ILE A 15 -3.06 -19.81 24.75
C ILE A 15 -2.52 -20.88 25.72
N ALA A 16 -3.28 -21.21 26.77
CA ALA A 16 -2.90 -22.23 27.74
C ALA A 16 -2.76 -23.62 27.08
N VAL A 17 -3.73 -24.03 26.26
CA VAL A 17 -3.69 -25.30 25.52
C VAL A 17 -2.53 -25.36 24.52
N GLN A 18 -2.18 -24.25 23.89
CA GLN A 18 -1.04 -24.16 22.97
C GLN A 18 0.32 -24.15 23.70
N SER A 19 0.33 -23.80 24.97
CA SER A 19 1.55 -23.83 25.80
C SER A 19 1.90 -25.24 26.25
N PHE A 20 0.90 -26.13 26.37
CA PHE A 20 1.07 -27.57 26.66
C PHE A 20 0.31 -28.44 25.67
N PRO A 21 0.71 -28.48 24.39
CA PRO A 21 -0.10 -29.19 23.43
C PRO A 21 -0.03 -30.73 23.63
N PRO A 22 -0.97 -31.52 23.09
CA PRO A 22 -0.95 -33.00 23.04
C PRO A 22 -0.13 -33.54 21.86
N LYS A 23 0.60 -34.68 22.00
CA LYS A 23 1.64 -35.19 21.06
C LYS A 23 1.40 -34.85 19.58
N SER A 24 2.47 -34.40 18.90
CA SER A 24 2.43 -34.12 17.46
C SER A 24 1.94 -35.35 16.69
N LYS A 25 0.99 -35.16 15.79
CA LYS A 25 0.64 -36.16 14.77
C LYS A 25 1.57 -36.10 13.53
N PHE A 26 2.47 -35.12 13.51
CA PHE A 26 3.38 -34.83 12.42
C PHE A 26 4.86 -35.07 12.79
N SER A 27 5.60 -35.76 11.91
CA SER A 27 7.07 -35.86 11.89
C SER A 27 7.63 -35.26 10.60
N THR A 28 8.86 -34.72 10.65
CA THR A 28 9.60 -34.27 9.46
C THR A 28 9.76 -35.39 8.43
N ASP A 29 9.64 -36.65 8.87
CA ASP A 29 9.74 -37.82 8.01
C ASP A 29 8.63 -37.93 6.96
N GLN A 30 7.50 -37.28 7.23
CA GLN A 30 6.31 -37.24 6.38
C GLN A 30 6.35 -36.14 5.31
N ILE A 31 7.38 -35.28 5.32
CA ILE A 31 7.58 -34.30 4.24
C ILE A 31 7.93 -35.10 2.97
N PRO A 32 7.22 -34.89 1.84
CA PRO A 32 7.53 -35.59 0.60
C PRO A 32 8.93 -35.20 0.08
N ASP A 33 9.41 -35.91 -0.94
CA ASP A 33 10.59 -35.45 -1.66
C ASP A 33 10.29 -34.12 -2.35
N LEU A 34 11.17 -33.14 -2.18
CA LEU A 34 11.04 -31.77 -2.69
C LEU A 34 12.04 -31.49 -3.82
N THR A 35 12.59 -32.53 -4.46
CA THR A 35 13.44 -32.39 -5.64
C THR A 35 12.74 -31.53 -6.70
N GLY A 36 13.46 -30.54 -7.23
CA GLY A 36 12.92 -29.58 -8.21
C GLY A 36 12.06 -28.46 -7.61
N ARG A 37 11.82 -28.45 -6.29
CA ARG A 37 11.05 -27.38 -5.63
C ARG A 37 11.95 -26.24 -5.19
N VAL A 38 11.63 -25.05 -5.67
CA VAL A 38 12.23 -23.77 -5.28
C VAL A 38 11.44 -23.19 -4.11
N ILE A 39 12.12 -22.93 -3.00
CA ILE A 39 11.49 -22.49 -1.74
C ILE A 39 12.27 -21.32 -1.16
N ILE A 40 11.58 -20.29 -0.68
CA ILE A 40 12.18 -19.15 0.04
C ILE A 40 11.77 -19.22 1.52
N VAL A 41 12.73 -19.03 2.42
CA VAL A 41 12.48 -18.86 3.86
C VAL A 41 13.04 -17.52 4.33
N THR A 42 12.18 -16.62 4.78
CA THR A 42 12.60 -15.35 5.38
C THR A 42 13.05 -15.56 6.83
N GLY A 43 14.15 -14.91 7.23
CA GLY A 43 14.71 -15.05 8.58
C GLY A 43 15.30 -16.44 8.86
N GLY A 44 15.87 -17.07 7.82
CA GLY A 44 16.37 -18.45 7.88
C GLY A 44 17.70 -18.65 8.61
N ASN A 45 18.38 -17.60 9.03
CA ASN A 45 19.73 -17.68 9.59
C ASN A 45 19.76 -18.02 11.10
N THR A 46 18.62 -18.13 11.78
CA THR A 46 18.53 -18.56 13.18
C THR A 46 17.17 -19.21 13.50
N GLY A 47 17.12 -20.02 14.55
CA GLY A 47 15.86 -20.39 15.21
C GLY A 47 14.91 -21.23 14.33
N VAL A 48 13.62 -20.87 14.29
CA VAL A 48 12.60 -21.63 13.52
C VAL A 48 12.92 -21.66 12.03
N GLY A 49 13.38 -20.54 11.46
CA GLY A 49 13.70 -20.46 10.04
C GLY A 49 14.85 -21.39 9.66
N GLU A 50 15.88 -21.46 10.49
CA GLU A 50 17.04 -22.34 10.28
C GLU A 50 16.66 -23.83 10.34
N GLN A 51 15.84 -24.21 11.33
CA GLN A 51 15.32 -25.58 11.42
C GLN A 51 14.38 -25.92 10.24
N THR A 52 13.62 -24.93 9.76
CA THR A 52 12.81 -25.08 8.54
C THR A 52 13.71 -25.39 7.34
N ILE A 53 14.74 -24.58 7.12
CA ILE A 53 15.68 -24.77 6.01
C ILE A 53 16.36 -26.13 6.10
N LYS A 54 16.80 -26.55 7.29
CA LYS A 54 17.39 -27.87 7.50
C LYS A 54 16.49 -28.99 7.01
N ALA A 55 15.22 -29.01 7.46
CA ALA A 55 14.26 -30.05 7.08
C ALA A 55 13.97 -30.04 5.56
N LEU A 56 13.91 -28.86 4.95
CA LEU A 56 13.70 -28.71 3.50
C LEU A 56 14.92 -29.20 2.69
N LEU A 57 16.14 -28.90 3.12
CA LEU A 57 17.37 -29.37 2.50
C LEU A 57 17.49 -30.89 2.59
N GLU A 58 17.23 -31.48 3.76
CA GLU A 58 17.20 -32.94 3.94
C GLU A 58 16.24 -33.62 2.94
N ARG A 59 15.19 -32.91 2.50
CA ARG A 59 14.20 -33.34 1.51
C ARG A 59 14.46 -32.87 0.08
N ASN A 60 15.70 -32.52 -0.27
CA ASN A 60 16.16 -32.17 -1.63
C ASN A 60 15.58 -30.87 -2.22
N ALA A 61 14.98 -29.99 -1.42
CA ALA A 61 14.52 -28.69 -1.92
C ALA A 61 15.70 -27.78 -2.29
N LYS A 62 15.49 -26.91 -3.30
CA LYS A 62 16.34 -25.75 -3.56
C LYS A 62 15.87 -24.61 -2.68
N VAL A 63 16.62 -24.30 -1.62
CA VAL A 63 16.18 -23.37 -0.57
C VAL A 63 16.96 -22.06 -0.63
N TYR A 64 16.24 -20.95 -0.76
CA TYR A 64 16.75 -19.60 -0.58
C TYR A 64 16.59 -19.16 0.88
N MET A 65 17.72 -18.90 1.54
CA MET A 65 17.78 -18.28 2.85
C MET A 65 17.73 -16.76 2.71
N ALA A 66 16.54 -16.19 2.84
CA ALA A 66 16.36 -14.75 2.78
C ALA A 66 16.63 -14.11 4.14
N SER A 67 17.68 -13.28 4.23
CA SER A 67 18.03 -12.61 5.49
C SER A 67 18.82 -11.32 5.28
N ARG A 68 18.87 -10.48 6.31
CA ARG A 68 19.49 -9.14 6.25
C ARG A 68 21.01 -9.12 6.33
N SER A 69 21.63 -10.10 7.00
CA SER A 69 23.05 -10.07 7.35
C SER A 69 23.75 -11.22 6.64
N LYS A 70 24.55 -10.87 5.63
CA LYS A 70 25.30 -11.84 4.83
C LYS A 70 26.20 -12.72 5.70
N ASP A 71 27.00 -12.12 6.58
CA ASP A 71 27.93 -12.89 7.44
C ASP A 71 27.23 -13.93 8.31
N LYS A 72 26.07 -13.57 8.89
CA LYS A 72 25.28 -14.50 9.70
C LYS A 72 24.59 -15.57 8.85
N ALA A 73 24.19 -15.23 7.64
CA ALA A 73 23.62 -16.18 6.70
C ALA A 73 24.68 -17.18 6.23
N ASP A 74 25.87 -16.70 5.86
CA ASP A 74 26.98 -17.54 5.39
C ASP A 74 27.41 -18.54 6.48
N ALA A 75 27.49 -18.09 7.74
CA ALA A 75 27.76 -18.98 8.87
C ALA A 75 26.69 -20.06 9.05
N ALA A 76 25.39 -19.68 8.99
CA ALA A 76 24.29 -20.63 9.10
C ALA A 76 24.23 -21.59 7.90
N ILE A 77 24.51 -21.12 6.68
CA ILE A 77 24.57 -21.93 5.46
C ILE A 77 25.70 -22.96 5.58
N ALA A 78 26.88 -22.57 6.08
CA ALA A 78 27.99 -23.49 6.29
C ALA A 78 27.64 -24.59 7.31
N GLU A 79 26.99 -24.24 8.42
CA GLU A 79 26.52 -25.22 9.42
C GLU A 79 25.47 -26.17 8.83
N LEU A 80 24.47 -25.65 8.12
CA LEU A 80 23.45 -26.46 7.46
C LEU A 80 24.04 -27.38 6.39
N LYS A 81 25.05 -26.92 5.66
CA LYS A 81 25.79 -27.74 4.68
C LYS A 81 26.55 -28.88 5.35
N ALA A 82 27.18 -28.63 6.48
CA ALA A 82 27.83 -29.67 7.27
C ALA A 82 26.82 -30.71 7.81
N LEU A 83 25.62 -30.28 8.21
CA LEU A 83 24.58 -31.15 8.78
C LEU A 83 23.80 -31.95 7.74
N THR A 84 23.55 -31.38 6.56
CA THR A 84 22.64 -31.95 5.55
C THR A 84 23.33 -32.41 4.27
N GLY A 85 24.60 -32.04 4.08
CA GLY A 85 25.33 -32.24 2.83
C GLY A 85 24.88 -31.34 1.68
N LYS A 86 23.93 -30.42 1.91
CA LYS A 86 23.33 -29.55 0.89
C LYS A 86 23.40 -28.09 1.31
N GLU A 87 23.47 -27.22 0.32
CA GLU A 87 23.71 -25.79 0.51
C GLU A 87 22.47 -24.96 0.20
N ALA A 88 22.11 -24.07 1.12
CA ALA A 88 21.09 -23.04 0.89
C ALA A 88 21.71 -21.85 0.13
N ILE A 89 20.87 -21.13 -0.62
CA ILE A 89 21.27 -19.96 -1.41
C ILE A 89 20.95 -18.70 -0.64
N PHE A 90 21.94 -17.84 -0.39
CA PHE A 90 21.70 -16.56 0.27
C PHE A 90 20.89 -15.62 -0.64
N LEU A 91 19.87 -14.97 -0.06
CA LEU A 91 19.15 -13.85 -0.65
C LEU A 91 19.15 -12.69 0.34
N GLU A 92 19.74 -11.55 -0.04
CA GLU A 92 19.76 -10.36 0.81
C GLU A 92 18.35 -9.77 0.90
N LEU A 93 17.76 -9.79 2.10
CA LEU A 93 16.41 -9.27 2.33
C LEU A 93 16.31 -8.60 3.70
N ASP A 94 16.08 -7.29 3.69
CA ASP A 94 15.65 -6.52 4.86
C ASP A 94 14.17 -6.14 4.72
N LEU A 95 13.31 -6.83 5.47
CA LEU A 95 11.86 -6.58 5.47
C LEU A 95 11.46 -5.24 6.10
N SER A 96 12.39 -4.52 6.74
CA SER A 96 12.18 -3.17 7.25
C SER A 96 12.53 -2.06 6.23
N SER A 97 12.81 -2.43 4.98
CA SER A 97 13.05 -1.50 3.88
C SER A 97 12.33 -1.96 2.61
N LEU A 98 11.39 -1.15 2.13
CA LEU A 98 10.63 -1.46 0.91
C LEU A 98 11.54 -1.52 -0.34
N ALA A 99 12.61 -0.72 -0.36
CA ALA A 99 13.64 -0.77 -1.40
C ALA A 99 14.41 -2.10 -1.37
N SER A 100 14.81 -2.58 -0.18
CA SER A 100 15.49 -3.88 -0.01
C SER A 100 14.58 -5.03 -0.46
N ILE A 101 13.31 -5.00 -0.09
CA ILE A 101 12.31 -6.00 -0.52
C ILE A 101 12.22 -6.09 -2.05
N ARG A 102 12.17 -4.94 -2.73
CA ARG A 102 12.13 -4.89 -4.19
C ARG A 102 13.41 -5.44 -4.82
N LYS A 103 14.57 -5.05 -4.29
CA LYS A 103 15.87 -5.57 -4.75
C LYS A 103 15.92 -7.09 -4.63
N ALA A 104 15.51 -7.64 -3.47
CA ALA A 104 15.48 -9.07 -3.22
C ALA A 104 14.53 -9.82 -4.17
N ALA A 105 13.33 -9.30 -4.38
CA ALA A 105 12.36 -9.91 -5.29
C ALA A 105 12.89 -9.91 -6.74
N ASN A 106 13.45 -8.79 -7.21
CA ASN A 106 14.05 -8.70 -8.55
C ASN A 106 15.24 -9.64 -8.71
N GLU A 107 16.11 -9.73 -7.70
CA GLU A 107 17.25 -10.64 -7.70
C GLU A 107 16.77 -12.10 -7.81
N PHE A 108 15.79 -12.49 -6.99
CA PHE A 108 15.20 -13.83 -7.06
C PHE A 108 14.59 -14.11 -8.43
N LEU A 109 13.74 -13.21 -8.93
CA LEU A 109 13.05 -13.37 -10.22
C LEU A 109 14.00 -13.34 -11.44
N SER A 110 15.20 -12.76 -11.29
CA SER A 110 16.24 -12.83 -12.32
C SER A 110 16.89 -14.21 -12.42
N LYS A 111 16.83 -15.01 -11.33
CA LYS A 111 17.46 -16.33 -11.20
C LYS A 111 16.45 -17.47 -11.35
N GLU A 112 15.23 -17.26 -10.86
CA GLU A 112 14.17 -18.26 -10.79
C GLU A 112 12.90 -17.74 -11.46
N LYS A 113 12.28 -18.58 -12.29
CA LYS A 113 10.98 -18.28 -12.90
C LYS A 113 9.80 -18.78 -12.05
N GLU A 114 10.08 -19.69 -11.12
CA GLU A 114 9.09 -20.44 -10.36
C GLU A 114 9.39 -20.39 -8.88
N LEU A 115 8.35 -20.28 -8.06
CA LEU A 115 8.42 -20.39 -6.61
C LEU A 115 7.32 -21.34 -6.15
N HIS A 116 7.67 -22.33 -5.33
CA HIS A 116 6.73 -23.38 -4.93
C HIS A 116 6.21 -23.16 -3.51
N VAL A 117 7.09 -22.72 -2.61
CA VAL A 117 6.73 -22.41 -1.23
C VAL A 117 7.42 -21.13 -0.77
N LEU A 118 6.66 -20.20 -0.21
CA LEU A 118 7.17 -19.01 0.46
C LEU A 118 6.88 -19.08 1.96
N PHE A 119 7.93 -19.12 2.78
CA PHE A 119 7.81 -19.02 4.23
C PHE A 119 8.06 -17.58 4.67
N ASN A 120 6.98 -16.86 4.99
CA ASN A 120 6.99 -15.56 5.66
C ASN A 120 7.23 -15.76 7.16
N ASN A 121 8.47 -16.12 7.52
CA ASN A 121 8.86 -16.55 8.87
C ASN A 121 9.55 -15.46 9.69
N ALA A 122 10.28 -14.54 9.05
CA ALA A 122 11.03 -13.50 9.73
C ALA A 122 10.16 -12.65 10.66
N GLY A 123 10.74 -12.13 11.73
CA GLY A 123 10.04 -11.15 12.54
C GLY A 123 10.90 -10.51 13.60
N VAL A 124 10.39 -9.39 14.09
CA VAL A 124 10.94 -8.64 15.21
C VAL A 124 9.90 -8.56 16.31
N MET A 125 10.36 -8.60 17.56
CA MET A 125 9.53 -8.58 18.76
C MET A 125 10.06 -7.56 19.75
N SER A 126 9.18 -6.68 20.22
CA SER A 126 9.41 -5.70 21.26
C SER A 126 10.73 -4.91 21.10
N PRO A 127 11.01 -4.30 19.93
CA PRO A 127 12.13 -3.38 19.77
C PRO A 127 11.92 -2.11 20.60
N PRO A 128 12.97 -1.30 20.84
CA PRO A 128 12.81 0.04 21.43
C PRO A 128 11.79 0.87 20.63
N MET A 129 10.90 1.58 21.33
CA MET A 129 9.77 2.30 20.72
C MET A 129 10.18 3.29 19.64
N ASP A 130 11.34 3.95 19.77
CA ASP A 130 11.82 4.94 18.80
C ASP A 130 12.36 4.31 17.49
N THR A 131 12.40 2.99 17.40
CA THR A 131 12.84 2.30 16.18
C THR A 131 11.69 2.19 15.20
N LEU A 132 11.89 2.72 13.98
CA LEU A 132 10.97 2.64 12.85
C LEU A 132 11.64 1.91 11.67
N THR A 133 10.84 1.51 10.69
CA THR A 133 11.36 1.05 9.39
C THR A 133 12.02 2.21 8.63
N ALA A 134 12.80 1.90 7.60
CA ALA A 134 13.38 2.92 6.71
C ALA A 134 12.30 3.83 6.07
N ASP A 135 11.10 3.28 5.87
CA ASP A 135 9.95 3.95 5.25
C ASP A 135 8.98 4.62 6.26
N GLY A 136 9.40 4.73 7.54
CA GLY A 136 8.68 5.46 8.58
C GLY A 136 7.45 4.75 9.14
N TYR A 137 7.42 3.41 9.12
CA TYR A 137 6.39 2.60 9.77
C TYR A 137 6.85 2.12 11.15
N ASP A 138 5.91 1.71 12.00
CA ASP A 138 6.23 0.91 13.18
C ASP A 138 7.09 -0.29 12.78
N LEU A 139 8.21 -0.53 13.47
CA LEU A 139 9.15 -1.57 13.07
C LEU A 139 8.52 -2.96 13.06
N GLN A 140 7.63 -3.28 14.01
CA GLN A 140 7.03 -4.60 14.12
C GLN A 140 5.97 -4.82 13.06
N PHE A 141 5.07 -3.87 12.88
CA PHE A 141 4.06 -3.95 11.83
C PHE A 141 4.69 -3.90 10.43
N GLY A 142 5.62 -2.97 10.22
CA GLY A 142 6.36 -2.80 8.97
C GLY A 142 7.14 -4.06 8.58
N THR A 143 7.90 -4.66 9.50
CA THR A 143 8.70 -5.86 9.22
C THR A 143 7.85 -7.13 9.15
N ASN A 144 6.97 -7.36 10.15
CA ASN A 144 6.29 -8.64 10.30
C ASN A 144 5.13 -8.80 9.31
N VAL A 145 4.47 -7.69 8.93
CA VAL A 145 3.25 -7.66 8.13
C VAL A 145 3.50 -7.03 6.77
N LEU A 146 3.79 -5.72 6.71
CA LEU A 146 3.83 -4.96 5.47
C LEU A 146 4.95 -5.44 4.54
N GLY A 147 6.14 -5.70 5.08
CA GLY A 147 7.29 -6.18 4.32
C GLY A 147 7.05 -7.55 3.71
N HIS A 148 6.45 -8.48 4.46
CA HIS A 148 6.08 -9.80 3.94
C HIS A 148 4.95 -9.72 2.92
N PHE A 149 3.97 -8.85 3.15
CA PHE A 149 2.91 -8.59 2.20
C PHE A 149 3.50 -8.11 0.86
N PHE A 150 4.38 -7.10 0.87
CA PHE A 150 5.04 -6.63 -0.36
C PHE A 150 5.87 -7.72 -1.04
N PHE A 151 6.67 -8.45 -0.27
CA PHE A 151 7.52 -9.49 -0.83
C PHE A 151 6.67 -10.60 -1.46
N THR A 152 5.54 -10.95 -0.83
CA THR A 152 4.57 -11.92 -1.38
C THR A 152 3.93 -11.39 -2.66
N GLU A 153 3.40 -10.16 -2.67
CA GLU A 153 2.78 -9.53 -3.85
C GLU A 153 3.75 -9.49 -5.05
N LEU A 154 5.02 -9.16 -4.83
CA LEU A 154 6.04 -9.15 -5.89
C LEU A 154 6.36 -10.55 -6.44
N LEU A 155 6.18 -11.59 -5.63
CA LEU A 155 6.48 -12.98 -5.98
C LEU A 155 5.25 -13.77 -6.48
N ILE A 156 4.05 -13.17 -6.49
CA ILE A 156 2.83 -13.81 -7.01
C ILE A 156 3.04 -14.38 -8.42
N PRO A 157 3.67 -13.70 -9.40
CA PRO A 157 3.87 -14.28 -10.72
C PRO A 157 4.67 -15.59 -10.70
N ALA A 158 5.72 -15.67 -9.87
CA ALA A 158 6.52 -16.88 -9.72
C ALA A 158 5.78 -18.00 -8.96
N LEU A 159 4.94 -17.65 -7.97
CA LEU A 159 4.05 -18.58 -7.28
C LEU A 159 3.01 -19.19 -8.23
N ILE A 160 2.46 -18.39 -9.14
CA ILE A 160 1.53 -18.88 -10.17
C ILE A 160 2.28 -19.79 -11.14
N ALA A 161 3.49 -19.43 -11.57
CA ALA A 161 4.29 -20.26 -12.47
C ALA A 161 4.69 -21.61 -11.83
N GLY A 162 5.11 -21.60 -10.56
CA GLY A 162 5.48 -22.82 -9.83
C GLY A 162 4.30 -23.80 -9.63
N LYS A 163 3.07 -23.32 -9.76
CA LYS A 163 1.86 -24.17 -9.73
C LYS A 163 1.90 -25.21 -10.84
N GLU A 164 2.36 -24.83 -12.02
CA GLU A 164 2.34 -25.68 -13.21
C GLU A 164 3.28 -26.88 -13.08
N THR A 165 4.39 -26.71 -12.34
CA THR A 165 5.38 -27.76 -12.14
C THR A 165 5.17 -28.52 -10.83
N SER A 166 4.33 -28.03 -9.90
CA SER A 166 3.93 -28.73 -8.66
C SER A 166 3.12 -30.00 -8.95
N PRO A 167 3.37 -31.15 -8.27
CA PRO A 167 2.68 -32.41 -8.56
C PRO A 167 1.20 -32.37 -8.17
N ASP A 168 0.87 -31.54 -7.19
CA ASP A 168 -0.50 -31.30 -6.73
C ASP A 168 -1.13 -30.07 -7.37
N HIS A 169 -0.45 -29.43 -8.33
CA HIS A 169 -0.87 -28.18 -8.97
C HIS A 169 -1.17 -27.04 -8.00
N HIS A 170 -0.43 -26.94 -6.89
CA HIS A 170 -0.55 -25.84 -5.95
C HIS A 170 0.81 -25.30 -5.51
N THR A 171 0.85 -24.01 -5.21
CA THR A 171 1.95 -23.37 -4.47
C THR A 171 1.45 -22.87 -3.13
N ARG A 172 2.38 -22.56 -2.23
CA ARG A 172 2.04 -22.34 -0.82
C ARG A 172 2.71 -21.10 -0.25
N VAL A 173 1.94 -20.28 0.46
CA VAL A 173 2.43 -19.16 1.26
C VAL A 173 2.16 -19.47 2.73
N ILE A 174 3.23 -19.67 3.51
CA ILE A 174 3.15 -20.03 4.93
C ILE A 174 3.59 -18.83 5.75
N THR A 175 2.67 -18.25 6.52
CA THR A 175 2.92 -17.02 7.29
C THR A 175 3.00 -17.31 8.78
N THR A 176 4.12 -16.96 9.39
CA THR A 176 4.37 -17.19 10.82
C THR A 176 3.71 -16.11 11.68
N SER A 177 2.71 -16.53 12.44
CA SER A 177 2.05 -15.78 13.51
C SER A 177 2.55 -16.28 14.88
N SER A 178 1.74 -16.20 15.94
CA SER A 178 2.09 -16.55 17.31
C SER A 178 0.82 -16.66 18.17
N SER A 179 0.91 -17.29 19.34
CA SER A 179 -0.13 -17.18 20.39
C SER A 179 -0.38 -15.71 20.82
N ALA A 180 0.55 -14.80 20.55
CA ALA A 180 0.36 -13.36 20.73
C ALA A 180 -0.83 -12.79 19.93
N SER A 181 -1.26 -13.45 18.84
CA SER A 181 -2.40 -13.03 18.03
C SER A 181 -3.74 -13.09 18.78
N TYR A 182 -3.80 -13.83 19.90
CA TYR A 182 -5.02 -13.91 20.73
C TYR A 182 -5.17 -12.73 21.69
N LEU A 183 -4.15 -11.87 21.83
CA LEU A 183 -4.10 -10.84 22.88
C LEU A 183 -4.47 -9.43 22.39
N SER A 184 -4.45 -9.17 21.08
CA SER A 184 -4.76 -7.84 20.53
C SER A 184 -5.32 -7.95 19.11
N THR A 185 -6.15 -6.99 18.73
CA THR A 185 -6.63 -6.79 17.36
C THR A 185 -5.89 -5.61 16.70
N ILE A 186 -6.37 -5.14 15.56
CA ILE A 186 -5.73 -4.06 14.80
C ILE A 186 -6.11 -2.69 15.37
N ASN A 187 -5.09 -1.87 15.63
CA ASN A 187 -5.24 -0.43 15.85
C ASN A 187 -4.65 0.35 14.65
N TRP A 188 -5.53 0.84 13.79
CA TRP A 188 -5.20 1.42 12.49
C TRP A 188 -4.27 2.65 12.56
N ASP A 189 -4.37 3.44 13.63
CA ASP A 189 -3.60 4.68 13.81
C ASP A 189 -2.18 4.43 14.35
N THR A 190 -1.74 3.17 14.43
CA THR A 190 -0.47 2.77 15.06
C THR A 190 0.56 2.22 14.08
N PHE A 191 0.22 2.14 12.78
CA PHE A 191 1.11 1.57 11.76
C PHE A 191 2.29 2.48 11.41
N ARG A 192 2.20 3.77 11.74
CA ARG A 192 3.28 4.77 11.63
C ARG A 192 3.55 5.38 13.00
N ASP A 193 4.65 6.12 13.11
CA ASP A 193 4.91 6.84 14.34
C ASP A 193 3.85 7.93 14.60
N GLY A 194 3.47 8.08 15.86
CA GLY A 194 2.44 9.02 16.25
C GLY A 194 1.94 8.78 17.68
N PRO A 195 1.08 9.67 18.19
CA PRO A 195 0.59 9.61 19.56
C PRO A 195 -0.15 8.31 19.89
N ALA A 196 -0.94 7.77 18.96
CA ALA A 196 -1.68 6.52 19.15
C ALA A 196 -0.72 5.33 19.31
N ARG A 197 0.32 5.25 18.48
CA ARG A 197 1.36 4.21 18.57
C ARG A 197 2.11 4.30 19.91
N ARG A 198 2.53 5.51 20.30
CA ARG A 198 3.32 5.75 21.51
C ARG A 198 2.56 5.49 22.82
N LYS A 199 1.22 5.41 22.78
CA LYS A 199 0.38 4.98 23.91
C LYS A 199 0.38 3.46 24.12
N LEU A 200 0.77 2.68 23.11
CA LEU A 200 0.82 1.22 23.20
C LEU A 200 2.22 0.76 23.64
N SER A 201 2.25 -0.35 24.38
CA SER A 201 3.50 -1.04 24.70
C SER A 201 4.07 -1.77 23.46
N PRO A 202 5.40 -1.99 23.40
CA PRO A 202 6.02 -2.81 22.36
C PRO A 202 5.38 -4.20 22.23
N GLN A 203 4.93 -4.79 23.35
CA GLN A 203 4.27 -6.08 23.33
C GLN A 203 2.88 -6.01 22.66
N GLN A 204 2.09 -4.95 22.89
CA GLN A 204 0.80 -4.78 22.21
C GLN A 204 0.96 -4.61 20.70
N LEU A 205 1.97 -3.83 20.27
CA LEU A 205 2.31 -3.68 18.86
C LEU A 205 2.75 -5.02 18.23
N TYR A 206 3.49 -5.85 18.97
CA TYR A 206 3.82 -7.20 18.54
C TYR A 206 2.57 -8.07 18.36
N ASN A 207 1.70 -8.10 19.36
CA ASN A 207 0.45 -8.88 19.35
C ASN A 207 -0.41 -8.50 18.14
N GLN A 208 -0.59 -7.20 17.89
CA GLN A 208 -1.23 -6.66 16.68
C GLN A 208 -0.60 -7.20 15.40
N SER A 209 0.74 -7.15 15.28
CA SER A 209 1.42 -7.61 14.07
C SER A 209 1.17 -9.10 13.80
N LYS A 210 1.09 -9.92 14.86
CA LYS A 210 0.83 -11.36 14.75
C LYS A 210 -0.63 -11.67 14.44
N PHE A 211 -1.58 -10.87 14.95
CA PHE A 211 -2.97 -10.91 14.51
C PHE A 211 -3.09 -10.54 13.02
N ALA A 212 -2.47 -9.44 12.59
CA ALA A 212 -2.49 -8.99 11.20
C ALA A 212 -1.89 -10.03 10.22
N ASN A 213 -0.88 -10.80 10.63
CA ASN A 213 -0.36 -11.92 9.83
C ASN A 213 -1.42 -13.00 9.53
N ILE A 214 -2.32 -13.30 10.48
CA ILE A 214 -3.42 -14.26 10.26
C ILE A 214 -4.41 -13.67 9.26
N VAL A 215 -4.79 -12.40 9.44
CA VAL A 215 -5.73 -11.70 8.55
C VAL A 215 -5.19 -11.65 7.12
N ILE A 216 -3.93 -11.22 6.93
CA ILE A 216 -3.30 -11.19 5.60
C ILE A 216 -3.22 -12.58 4.98
N ALA A 217 -2.81 -13.61 5.74
CA ALA A 217 -2.75 -14.98 5.20
C ALA A 217 -4.12 -15.45 4.70
N ARG A 218 -5.21 -15.09 5.38
CA ARG A 218 -6.58 -15.39 4.96
C ARG A 218 -7.00 -14.59 3.72
N GLU A 219 -6.61 -13.34 3.61
CA GLU A 219 -6.86 -12.55 2.40
C GLU A 219 -6.08 -13.08 1.19
N VAL A 220 -4.82 -13.52 1.37
CA VAL A 220 -4.07 -14.21 0.30
C VAL A 220 -4.80 -15.49 -0.12
N ALA A 221 -5.28 -16.27 0.84
CA ALA A 221 -6.06 -17.49 0.58
C ALA A 221 -7.34 -17.19 -0.21
N LYS A 222 -8.08 -16.13 0.17
CA LYS A 222 -9.32 -15.69 -0.49
C LYS A 222 -9.06 -15.22 -1.92
N ARG A 223 -7.99 -14.45 -2.14
CA ARG A 223 -7.73 -13.74 -3.40
C ARG A 223 -6.99 -14.57 -4.44
N TYR A 224 -6.16 -15.51 -4.00
CA TYR A 224 -5.29 -16.28 -4.90
C TYR A 224 -5.64 -17.78 -5.00
N ALA A 225 -6.77 -18.21 -4.42
CA ALA A 225 -7.20 -19.61 -4.46
C ALA A 225 -7.40 -20.11 -5.90
N GLU A 226 -8.05 -19.34 -6.76
CA GLU A 226 -8.33 -19.74 -8.15
C GLU A 226 -7.06 -19.83 -9.00
N GLN A 227 -6.00 -19.13 -8.60
CA GLN A 227 -4.67 -19.20 -9.19
C GLN A 227 -3.83 -20.34 -8.61
N GLY A 228 -4.40 -21.16 -7.73
CA GLY A 228 -3.75 -22.34 -7.12
C GLY A 228 -2.77 -22.02 -5.99
N ILE A 229 -2.87 -20.84 -5.37
CA ILE A 229 -2.05 -20.47 -4.22
C ILE A 229 -2.80 -20.79 -2.93
N ILE A 230 -2.23 -21.68 -2.13
CA ILE A 230 -2.70 -21.99 -0.78
C ILE A 230 -1.98 -21.10 0.21
N SER A 231 -2.72 -20.40 1.06
CA SER A 231 -2.13 -19.58 2.11
C SER A 231 -2.56 -20.06 3.50
N ILE A 232 -1.57 -20.27 4.36
CA ILE A 232 -1.73 -20.83 5.71
C ILE A 232 -0.98 -19.94 6.69
N SER A 233 -1.61 -19.63 7.83
CA SER A 233 -0.92 -19.00 8.95
C SER A 233 -0.61 -20.03 10.04
N CYS A 234 0.44 -19.81 10.83
CA CYS A 234 0.79 -20.75 11.90
C CYS A 234 1.39 -20.10 13.15
N ASN A 235 1.14 -20.68 14.32
CA ASN A 235 1.92 -20.48 15.53
C ASN A 235 2.96 -21.62 15.65
N PRO A 236 4.26 -21.34 15.49
CA PRO A 236 5.29 -22.37 15.50
C PRO A 236 5.49 -23.02 16.89
N GLY A 237 4.94 -22.43 17.95
CA GLY A 237 5.10 -22.87 19.33
C GLY A 237 6.22 -22.13 20.08
N ASN A 238 6.39 -22.47 21.36
CA ASN A 238 7.35 -21.82 22.25
C ASN A 238 8.76 -22.41 22.06
N LEU A 239 9.39 -22.11 20.93
CA LEU A 239 10.76 -22.50 20.63
C LEU A 239 11.74 -21.41 21.08
N MET A 240 12.87 -21.82 21.69
CA MET A 240 13.98 -20.92 22.01
C MET A 240 14.52 -20.33 20.71
N THR A 241 14.31 -19.03 20.51
CA THR A 241 14.79 -18.29 19.33
C THR A 241 15.47 -17.01 19.78
N ASN A 242 16.37 -16.46 18.95
CA ASN A 242 17.00 -15.15 19.18
C ASN A 242 16.01 -13.96 19.15
N LEU A 243 14.71 -14.22 18.90
CA LEU A 243 13.63 -13.24 18.87
C LEU A 243 13.41 -12.54 20.23
N GLN A 244 13.82 -13.18 21.33
CA GLN A 244 13.55 -12.73 22.70
C GLN A 244 14.65 -11.89 23.34
N ARG A 245 15.73 -11.59 22.60
CA ARG A 245 16.91 -10.90 23.13
C ARG A 245 16.64 -9.51 23.73
N SER A 246 15.50 -8.91 23.40
CA SER A 246 15.08 -7.58 23.87
C SER A 246 13.86 -7.64 24.80
N ALA A 247 13.39 -8.84 25.19
CA ALA A 247 12.24 -9.00 26.07
C ALA A 247 12.63 -8.85 27.56
N PRO A 248 11.69 -8.46 28.45
CA PRO A 248 11.96 -8.40 29.89
C PRO A 248 12.36 -9.79 30.47
N PRO A 249 13.26 -9.86 31.48
CA PRO A 249 13.78 -11.11 32.04
C PRO A 249 12.71 -12.12 32.51
N MET A 250 11.59 -11.63 33.04
CA MET A 250 10.46 -12.45 33.47
C MET A 250 9.78 -13.18 32.30
N VAL A 251 9.67 -12.53 31.14
CA VAL A 251 9.11 -13.13 29.92
C VAL A 251 10.07 -14.18 29.37
N ILE A 252 11.38 -13.90 29.41
CA ILE A 252 12.42 -14.87 29.02
C ILE A 252 12.34 -16.12 29.90
N ALA A 253 12.19 -15.98 31.22
CA ALA A 253 12.10 -17.12 32.14
C ALA A 253 10.87 -18.01 31.88
N ILE A 254 9.69 -17.42 31.62
CA ILE A 254 8.47 -18.15 31.27
C ILE A 254 8.65 -18.92 29.97
N VAL A 255 9.28 -18.31 28.96
CA VAL A 255 9.51 -18.98 27.68
C VAL A 255 10.58 -20.06 27.81
N VAL A 256 11.65 -19.86 28.58
CA VAL A 256 12.67 -20.90 28.83
C VAL A 256 12.03 -22.17 29.43
N VAL A 257 11.13 -22.03 30.41
CA VAL A 257 10.40 -23.16 31.00
C VAL A 257 9.51 -23.86 29.96
N LEU A 258 8.77 -23.09 29.15
CA LEU A 258 7.91 -23.64 28.10
C LEU A 258 8.71 -24.24 26.92
N SER A 259 9.93 -23.76 26.67
CA SER A 259 10.81 -24.25 25.61
C SER A 259 11.58 -25.51 25.99
N LEU A 260 11.93 -25.68 27.28
CA LEU A 260 12.53 -26.92 27.79
C LEU A 260 11.60 -28.12 27.61
N ALA A 261 10.28 -27.93 27.75
CA ALA A 261 9.28 -28.97 27.45
C ALA A 261 9.18 -29.33 25.95
N ASN A 262 9.67 -28.45 25.06
CA ASN A 262 9.53 -28.54 23.60
C ASN A 262 10.82 -28.93 22.85
N ARG A 263 11.99 -28.88 23.50
CA ARG A 263 13.32 -29.19 22.93
C ARG A 263 13.46 -30.60 22.32
N ILE A 264 12.56 -31.52 22.65
CA ILE A 264 12.57 -32.91 22.19
C ILE A 264 11.93 -33.08 20.79
N ARG A 265 11.30 -32.04 20.21
CA ARG A 265 10.42 -32.20 19.05
C ARG A 265 10.96 -31.50 17.80
N ARG A 266 11.42 -32.30 16.83
CA ARG A 266 11.94 -31.88 15.51
C ARG A 266 10.88 -31.22 14.59
N THR A 267 9.60 -31.23 14.96
CA THR A 267 8.50 -30.72 14.15
C THR A 267 7.87 -29.45 14.71
N HIS A 268 7.79 -28.41 13.87
CA HIS A 268 7.08 -27.17 14.17
C HIS A 268 5.99 -26.86 13.12
N ALA A 269 4.99 -26.08 13.51
CA ALA A 269 3.74 -25.93 12.75
C ALA A 269 3.92 -25.35 11.33
N ALA A 270 4.95 -24.53 11.08
CA ALA A 270 5.24 -24.03 9.74
C ALA A 270 5.50 -25.15 8.71
N LEU A 271 6.13 -26.27 9.09
CA LEU A 271 6.32 -27.42 8.18
C LEU A 271 5.01 -28.13 7.84
N GLY A 272 3.91 -27.81 8.55
CA GLY A 272 2.57 -28.27 8.18
C GLY A 272 2.15 -27.82 6.78
N GLY A 273 2.74 -26.74 6.26
CA GLY A 273 2.52 -26.27 4.89
C GLY A 273 3.04 -27.23 3.83
N THR A 274 4.11 -27.98 4.10
CA THR A 274 4.72 -28.91 3.13
C THR A 274 4.10 -30.30 3.15
N MET A 275 3.04 -30.51 3.93
CA MET A 275 2.33 -31.79 4.00
C MET A 275 1.37 -31.94 2.80
N PRO A 276 1.11 -33.17 2.33
CA PRO A 276 0.04 -33.43 1.36
C PRO A 276 -1.33 -32.91 1.83
N GLU A 277 -1.63 -33.05 3.12
CA GLU A 277 -2.90 -32.60 3.72
C GLU A 277 -3.07 -31.09 3.72
N ALA A 278 -1.99 -30.32 3.51
CA ALA A 278 -2.03 -28.86 3.44
C ALA A 278 -2.95 -28.33 2.33
N LEU A 279 -3.24 -29.15 1.31
CA LEU A 279 -4.26 -28.87 0.28
C LEU A 279 -5.62 -28.49 0.89
N ASN A 280 -5.96 -29.09 2.03
CA ASN A 280 -7.23 -28.85 2.73
C ASN A 280 -7.16 -27.67 3.72
N TYR A 281 -6.03 -26.98 3.82
CA TYR A 281 -5.77 -25.98 4.86
C TYR A 281 -5.76 -24.54 4.35
N ASN A 282 -6.23 -24.28 3.12
CA ASN A 282 -6.28 -22.92 2.60
C ASN A 282 -7.09 -21.98 3.53
N GLY A 283 -6.48 -20.86 3.94
CA GLY A 283 -7.04 -19.88 4.87
C GLY A 283 -7.12 -20.35 6.33
N LYS A 284 -6.54 -21.50 6.69
CA LYS A 284 -6.55 -22.02 8.07
C LYS A 284 -5.38 -21.47 8.90
N PHE A 285 -5.55 -21.56 10.21
CA PHE A 285 -4.53 -21.25 11.21
C PHE A 285 -4.04 -22.54 11.87
N LEU A 286 -2.74 -22.80 11.80
CA LEU A 286 -2.12 -23.97 12.43
C LEU A 286 -1.57 -23.60 13.81
N ILE A 287 -2.06 -24.26 14.84
CA ILE A 287 -1.52 -24.17 16.19
C ILE A 287 -0.33 -25.16 16.35
N PRO A 288 0.44 -25.09 17.46
CA PRO A 288 1.62 -25.92 17.62
C PRO A 288 1.38 -27.40 17.31
N TRP A 289 2.37 -27.93 16.57
CA TRP A 289 2.43 -29.26 15.96
C TRP A 289 1.49 -29.48 14.77
N ALA A 290 1.40 -28.46 13.91
CA ALA A 290 0.75 -28.50 12.59
C ALA A 290 -0.74 -28.91 12.64
N ARG A 291 -1.43 -28.60 13.75
CA ARG A 291 -2.85 -28.91 13.92
C ARG A 291 -3.67 -27.70 13.53
N VAL A 292 -4.75 -27.93 12.79
CA VAL A 292 -5.73 -26.86 12.53
C VAL A 292 -6.34 -26.43 13.86
N GLY A 293 -6.27 -25.14 14.14
CA GLY A 293 -6.90 -24.52 15.30
C GLY A 293 -7.71 -23.30 14.91
N GLU A 294 -8.40 -22.73 15.88
CA GLU A 294 -9.21 -21.53 15.71
C GLU A 294 -8.43 -20.30 16.15
N CYS A 295 -8.46 -19.25 15.35
CA CYS A 295 -7.97 -17.92 15.72
C CYS A 295 -9.10 -17.11 16.37
N ARG A 296 -8.79 -15.89 16.81
CA ARG A 296 -9.80 -14.90 17.20
C ARG A 296 -10.85 -14.72 16.10
N ALA A 297 -12.11 -14.51 16.48
CA ALA A 297 -13.22 -14.36 15.54
C ALA A 297 -13.02 -13.17 14.58
N GLU A 298 -12.44 -12.09 15.09
CA GLU A 298 -12.11 -10.88 14.32
C GLU A 298 -11.14 -11.16 13.17
N ALA A 299 -10.34 -12.24 13.23
CA ALA A 299 -9.45 -12.58 12.12
C ALA A 299 -10.22 -13.18 10.92
N THR A 300 -11.49 -13.55 11.12
CA THR A 300 -12.39 -14.03 10.07
C THR A 300 -13.38 -12.97 9.60
N ASP A 301 -13.34 -11.78 10.18
CA ASP A 301 -14.18 -10.64 9.80
C ASP A 301 -13.77 -10.11 8.41
N PRO A 302 -14.70 -10.11 7.43
CA PRO A 302 -14.39 -9.66 6.07
C PRO A 302 -14.06 -8.16 6.00
N GLU A 303 -14.63 -7.31 6.86
CA GLU A 303 -14.38 -5.87 6.84
C GLU A 303 -12.95 -5.56 7.31
N ILE A 304 -12.50 -6.23 8.38
CA ILE A 304 -11.12 -6.12 8.86
C ILE A 304 -10.14 -6.63 7.80
N GLY A 305 -10.45 -7.77 7.17
CA GLY A 305 -9.67 -8.35 6.08
C GLY A 305 -9.49 -7.38 4.91
N GLU A 306 -10.60 -6.88 4.38
CA GLU A 306 -10.60 -5.97 3.23
C GLU A 306 -9.94 -4.63 3.56
N ARG A 307 -10.20 -4.07 4.74
CA ARG A 307 -9.58 -2.81 5.17
C ARG A 307 -8.06 -2.94 5.30
N LEU A 308 -7.58 -4.01 5.93
CA LEU A 308 -6.14 -4.26 6.07
C LEU A 308 -5.49 -4.51 4.71
N TRP A 309 -6.11 -5.33 3.86
CA TRP A 309 -5.62 -5.60 2.51
C TRP A 309 -5.51 -4.31 1.69
N ASN A 310 -6.57 -3.50 1.67
CA ASN A 310 -6.61 -2.25 0.92
C ASN A 310 -5.58 -1.25 1.42
N TRP A 311 -5.41 -1.12 2.75
CA TRP A 311 -4.37 -0.27 3.32
C TRP A 311 -2.97 -0.72 2.88
N CYS A 312 -2.68 -2.02 2.95
CA CYS A 312 -1.40 -2.59 2.52
C CYS A 312 -1.17 -2.38 1.00
N GLN A 313 -2.20 -2.59 0.18
CA GLN A 313 -2.13 -2.35 -1.28
C GLN A 313 -1.93 -0.88 -1.62
N GLU A 314 -2.53 0.04 -0.88
CA GLU A 314 -2.31 1.47 -1.05
C GLU A 314 -0.86 1.83 -0.77
N GLN A 315 -0.28 1.28 0.31
CA GLN A 315 1.15 1.45 0.58
C GLN A 315 2.00 0.86 -0.55
N PHE A 316 1.62 -0.32 -1.08
CA PHE A 316 2.33 -0.98 -2.18
C PHE A 316 2.39 -0.12 -3.44
N ARG A 317 1.25 0.44 -3.84
CA ARG A 317 1.14 1.30 -5.02
C ARG A 317 1.88 2.62 -4.85
N LYS A 318 1.80 3.24 -3.67
CA LYS A 318 2.53 4.49 -3.36
C LYS A 318 4.05 4.33 -3.60
N HIS A 319 4.62 3.20 -3.23
CA HIS A 319 6.06 2.92 -3.38
C HIS A 319 6.44 2.30 -4.74
N GLN A 320 5.48 2.05 -5.62
CA GLN A 320 5.70 1.58 -6.99
C GLN A 320 5.76 2.72 -8.02
N ARG A 321 5.59 3.99 -7.63
CA ARG A 321 5.75 5.12 -8.55
C ARG A 321 7.18 5.17 -9.06
N LEU A 322 7.38 4.69 -10.28
CA LEU A 322 8.47 5.09 -11.14
C LEU A 322 8.08 6.46 -11.72
N ASP A 323 9.01 7.40 -11.70
CA ASP A 323 8.78 8.73 -12.28
C ASP A 323 8.62 8.68 -13.81
N VAL A 324 8.97 7.55 -14.44
CA VAL A 324 8.82 7.31 -15.87
C VAL A 324 8.25 5.91 -16.14
N CYS A 325 7.24 5.83 -17.00
CA CYS A 325 6.62 4.58 -17.46
C CYS A 325 6.58 4.53 -18.99
N LEU A 326 7.10 3.45 -19.58
CA LEU A 326 7.07 3.24 -21.03
C LEU A 326 5.78 2.53 -21.44
N VAL A 327 5.09 3.10 -22.42
CA VAL A 327 3.85 2.54 -22.98
C VAL A 327 4.18 1.41 -23.95
N LYS A 328 3.54 0.24 -23.79
CA LYS A 328 3.89 -0.97 -24.55
C LYS A 328 3.41 -0.97 -26.01
N ASN A 329 2.30 -0.27 -26.29
CA ASN A 329 1.61 -0.30 -27.58
C ASN A 329 1.81 0.97 -28.42
N HIS A 330 2.48 1.98 -27.88
CA HIS A 330 2.77 3.23 -28.55
C HIS A 330 4.14 3.76 -28.08
N PRO A 331 4.89 4.49 -28.92
CA PRO A 331 6.18 5.08 -28.55
C PRO A 331 5.97 6.31 -27.65
N ILE A 332 5.45 6.07 -26.45
CA ILE A 332 5.10 7.10 -25.46
C ILE A 332 5.81 6.73 -24.15
N ALA A 333 6.43 7.73 -23.53
CA ALA A 333 6.84 7.68 -22.14
C ALA A 333 5.93 8.58 -21.32
N LEU A 334 5.32 8.05 -20.27
CA LEU A 334 4.59 8.82 -19.27
C LEU A 334 5.58 9.24 -18.19
N VAL A 335 5.68 10.53 -17.92
CA VAL A 335 6.53 11.08 -16.86
C VAL A 335 5.62 11.65 -15.77
N PHE A 336 5.82 11.22 -14.53
CA PHE A 336 5.09 11.73 -13.38
C PHE A 336 5.90 12.85 -12.73
N LEU A 337 5.42 14.08 -12.84
CA LEU A 337 6.04 15.28 -12.30
C LEU A 337 5.14 15.91 -11.22
N PRO A 338 5.70 16.67 -10.26
CA PRO A 338 4.92 17.62 -9.48
C PRO A 338 4.11 18.53 -10.40
N ALA A 339 2.85 18.82 -10.04
CA ALA A 339 1.95 19.59 -10.89
C ALA A 339 2.53 20.96 -11.28
N SER A 340 3.20 21.63 -10.34
CA SER A 340 3.90 22.92 -10.52
C SER A 340 4.92 22.92 -11.67
N ASP A 341 5.51 21.76 -11.95
CA ASP A 341 6.60 21.65 -12.92
C ASP A 341 6.06 21.40 -14.34
N ILE A 342 4.88 20.77 -14.46
CA ILE A 342 4.31 20.33 -15.74
C ILE A 342 4.24 21.47 -16.79
N PRO A 343 3.71 22.69 -16.48
CA PRO A 343 3.68 23.78 -17.45
C PRO A 343 5.06 24.18 -17.96
N SER A 344 6.07 24.15 -17.09
CA SER A 344 7.45 24.48 -17.44
C SER A 344 8.08 23.45 -18.38
N PHE A 345 7.90 22.16 -18.08
CA PHE A 345 8.44 21.08 -18.91
C PHE A 345 7.80 21.04 -20.30
N VAL A 346 6.48 21.24 -20.36
CA VAL A 346 5.74 21.31 -21.62
C VAL A 346 6.09 22.59 -22.39
N GLY A 347 6.05 23.75 -21.75
CA GLY A 347 6.30 25.03 -22.42
C GLY A 347 7.72 25.15 -22.99
N LYS A 348 8.71 24.55 -22.32
CA LYS A 348 10.10 24.45 -22.82
C LYS A 348 10.31 23.37 -23.89
N GLY A 349 9.27 22.62 -24.25
CA GLY A 349 9.30 21.56 -25.25
C GLY A 349 10.08 20.30 -24.82
N ASN A 350 10.36 20.14 -23.52
CA ASN A 350 11.02 18.93 -23.00
C ASN A 350 10.03 17.77 -22.85
N VAL A 351 8.74 18.09 -22.78
CA VAL A 351 7.61 17.14 -22.78
C VAL A 351 6.62 17.63 -23.82
N ASP A 352 6.13 16.74 -24.69
CA ASP A 352 5.29 17.13 -25.83
C ASP A 352 3.83 17.44 -25.44
N LEU A 353 3.31 16.71 -24.44
CA LEU A 353 1.95 16.82 -23.92
C LEU A 353 1.94 16.73 -22.39
N GLY A 354 1.12 17.54 -21.72
CA GLY A 354 0.94 17.49 -20.26
C GLY A 354 -0.52 17.63 -19.84
N ILE A 355 -0.84 17.06 -18.69
CA ILE A 355 -2.15 17.24 -18.02
C ILE A 355 -1.89 17.98 -16.71
N THR A 356 -2.52 19.12 -16.52
CA THR A 356 -2.38 19.96 -15.31
C THR A 356 -3.61 20.85 -15.12
N GLY A 357 -3.69 21.59 -14.01
CA GLY A 357 -4.74 22.57 -13.75
C GLY A 357 -4.48 23.91 -14.46
N GLN A 358 -5.54 24.62 -14.85
CA GLN A 358 -5.42 25.97 -15.40
C GLN A 358 -4.79 26.95 -14.41
N ASP A 359 -5.18 26.84 -13.13
CA ASP A 359 -4.58 27.54 -12.00
C ASP A 359 -3.05 27.37 -11.98
N VAL A 360 -2.55 26.15 -12.17
CA VAL A 360 -1.11 25.86 -12.17
C VAL A 360 -0.40 26.48 -13.36
N ILE A 361 -1.02 26.50 -14.54
CA ILE A 361 -0.46 27.15 -15.74
C ILE A 361 -0.33 28.66 -15.52
N LEU A 362 -1.39 29.26 -14.96
CA LEU A 362 -1.44 30.69 -14.73
C LEU A 362 -0.46 31.11 -13.63
N GLU A 363 -0.38 30.34 -12.54
CA GLU A 363 0.54 30.56 -11.43
C GLU A 363 2.00 30.44 -11.88
N ALA A 364 2.31 29.46 -12.73
CA ALA A 364 3.65 29.31 -13.31
C ALA A 364 3.98 30.35 -14.41
N GLN A 365 3.03 31.22 -14.78
CA GLN A 365 3.17 32.23 -15.85
C GLN A 365 3.57 31.63 -17.20
N MET A 366 3.08 30.44 -17.52
CA MET A 366 3.47 29.68 -18.71
C MET A 366 2.53 29.85 -19.91
N GLN A 367 1.49 30.67 -19.82
CA GLN A 367 0.50 30.92 -20.88
C GLN A 367 1.12 31.26 -22.25
N PRO A 368 2.20 32.05 -22.36
CA PRO A 368 2.81 32.36 -23.65
C PRO A 368 3.53 31.18 -24.32
N HIS A 369 3.80 30.10 -23.57
CA HIS A 369 4.62 28.97 -24.00
C HIS A 369 3.84 27.66 -24.11
N VAL A 370 2.59 27.63 -23.63
CA VAL A 370 1.73 26.44 -23.69
C VAL A 370 0.43 26.77 -24.41
N THR A 371 -0.08 25.81 -25.15
CA THR A 371 -1.41 25.89 -25.75
C THR A 371 -2.32 24.89 -25.04
N GLU A 372 -3.42 25.38 -24.48
CA GLU A 372 -4.51 24.54 -23.99
C GLU A 372 -5.23 23.89 -25.18
N VAL A 373 -5.23 22.57 -25.21
CA VAL A 373 -5.74 21.77 -26.33
C VAL A 373 -7.13 21.22 -26.05
N LEU A 374 -7.39 20.85 -24.80
CA LEU A 374 -8.65 20.21 -24.39
C LEU A 374 -8.92 20.42 -22.89
N GLN A 375 -10.15 20.81 -22.56
CA GLN A 375 -10.68 20.73 -21.19
C GLN A 375 -11.09 19.29 -20.88
N LEU A 376 -10.61 18.77 -19.75
CA LEU A 376 -10.80 17.36 -19.40
C LEU A 376 -12.05 17.10 -18.55
N ASN A 377 -12.75 18.15 -18.11
CA ASN A 377 -13.99 18.08 -17.34
C ASN A 377 -13.87 17.36 -15.97
N PHE A 378 -12.69 17.34 -15.37
CA PHE A 378 -12.50 16.86 -13.99
C PHE A 378 -11.56 17.80 -13.22
N GLY A 379 -11.52 17.67 -11.89
CA GLY A 379 -10.71 18.54 -11.04
C GLY A 379 -11.21 19.99 -11.04
N LYS A 380 -12.53 20.18 -11.13
CA LYS A 380 -13.15 21.51 -11.17
C LYS A 380 -13.15 22.10 -9.78
N CYS A 381 -12.48 23.23 -9.60
CA CYS A 381 -12.46 23.96 -8.34
C CYS A 381 -12.40 25.47 -8.59
N ALA A 382 -12.50 26.24 -7.51
CA ALA A 382 -12.37 27.68 -7.54
C ALA A 382 -11.23 28.10 -6.60
N LEU A 383 -10.31 28.93 -7.08
CA LEU A 383 -9.37 29.64 -6.22
C LEU A 383 -10.13 30.78 -5.55
N GLN A 384 -10.26 30.74 -4.23
CA GLN A 384 -11.15 31.64 -3.50
C GLN A 384 -10.43 32.37 -2.37
N VAL A 385 -10.83 33.63 -2.17
CA VAL A 385 -10.46 34.41 -1.00
C VAL A 385 -11.36 33.97 0.17
N GLN A 386 -10.76 33.60 1.29
CA GLN A 386 -11.45 33.03 2.45
C GLN A 386 -11.02 33.75 3.73
N VAL A 387 -11.98 33.95 4.66
CA VAL A 387 -11.75 34.64 5.93
C VAL A 387 -12.48 33.94 7.09
N PRO A 388 -12.04 34.13 8.35
CA PRO A 388 -12.69 33.53 9.51
C PRO A 388 -14.17 33.92 9.64
N GLU A 389 -15.05 32.95 9.87
CA GLU A 389 -16.49 33.18 10.06
C GLU A 389 -16.77 34.10 11.26
N SER A 390 -16.04 33.90 12.36
CA SER A 390 -16.13 34.72 13.58
C SER A 390 -15.37 36.06 13.50
N GLY A 391 -14.65 36.31 12.39
CA GLY A 391 -13.83 37.51 12.21
C GLY A 391 -14.62 38.76 11.82
N ALA A 392 -13.98 39.93 11.96
CA ALA A 392 -14.55 41.24 11.59
C ALA A 392 -14.56 41.50 10.07
N ILE A 393 -13.77 40.73 9.32
CA ILE A 393 -13.59 40.86 7.88
C ILE A 393 -14.70 40.09 7.16
N LYS A 394 -15.46 40.76 6.27
CA LYS A 394 -16.60 40.17 5.56
C LYS A 394 -16.55 40.38 4.05
N THR A 395 -15.82 41.38 3.59
CA THR A 395 -15.66 41.72 2.17
C THR A 395 -14.18 41.70 1.78
N VAL A 396 -13.89 41.70 0.47
CA VAL A 396 -12.50 41.76 0.01
C VAL A 396 -11.88 43.13 0.27
N GLU A 397 -12.67 44.19 0.28
CA GLU A 397 -12.26 45.53 0.67
C GLU A 397 -11.77 45.58 2.13
N ASP A 398 -12.36 44.78 3.03
CA ASP A 398 -11.93 44.68 4.43
C ASP A 398 -10.54 44.03 4.59
N LEU A 399 -10.11 43.23 3.60
CA LEU A 399 -8.77 42.63 3.53
C LEU A 399 -7.72 43.56 2.94
N ALA A 400 -8.11 44.68 2.34
CA ALA A 400 -7.16 45.58 1.69
C ALA A 400 -6.15 46.14 2.72
N GLY A 401 -4.86 46.01 2.42
CA GLY A 401 -3.77 46.38 3.34
C GLY A 401 -3.52 45.41 4.49
N LYS A 402 -4.17 44.23 4.49
CA LYS A 402 -3.97 43.16 5.48
C LYS A 402 -3.01 42.08 4.99
N ARG A 403 -2.76 41.06 5.82
CA ARG A 403 -1.92 39.90 5.45
C ARG A 403 -2.80 38.79 4.89
N VAL A 404 -2.47 38.36 3.68
CA VAL A 404 -3.11 37.22 3.00
C VAL A 404 -2.04 36.18 2.71
N VAL A 405 -2.30 34.94 3.10
CA VAL A 405 -1.39 33.83 2.78
C VAL A 405 -1.98 32.90 1.73
N THR A 406 -1.11 32.33 0.91
CA THR A 406 -1.51 31.47 -0.20
C THR A 406 -0.34 30.63 -0.70
N SER A 407 -0.65 29.56 -1.43
CA SER A 407 0.33 28.87 -2.29
C SER A 407 0.34 29.40 -3.73
N PHE A 408 -0.56 30.34 -4.06
CA PHE A 408 -0.76 30.95 -5.38
C PHE A 408 -0.39 32.45 -5.35
N GLU A 409 0.90 32.77 -5.18
CA GLU A 409 1.39 34.14 -5.03
C GLU A 409 1.13 35.01 -6.26
N VAL A 410 1.29 34.46 -7.47
CA VAL A 410 1.12 35.21 -8.71
C VAL A 410 -0.35 35.59 -8.90
N LEU A 411 -1.24 34.61 -8.83
CA LEU A 411 -2.68 34.85 -9.02
C LEU A 411 -3.26 35.74 -7.92
N SER A 412 -2.92 35.45 -6.65
CA SER A 412 -3.41 36.24 -5.52
C SER A 412 -2.80 37.64 -5.51
N GLY A 413 -1.50 37.74 -5.80
CA GLY A 413 -0.79 39.02 -5.91
C GLY A 413 -1.41 39.92 -6.96
N GLN A 414 -1.71 39.39 -8.14
CA GLN A 414 -2.38 40.18 -9.19
C GLN A 414 -3.78 40.61 -8.75
N TYR A 415 -4.58 39.72 -8.16
CA TYR A 415 -5.92 40.02 -7.68
C TYR A 415 -5.94 41.16 -6.64
N PHE A 416 -5.08 41.08 -5.63
CA PHE A 416 -5.02 42.10 -4.57
C PHE A 416 -4.33 43.38 -5.03
N LYS A 417 -3.40 43.32 -5.99
CA LYS A 417 -2.84 44.52 -6.62
C LYS A 417 -3.93 45.33 -7.32
N ASP A 418 -4.79 44.68 -8.10
CA ASP A 418 -5.90 45.35 -8.79
C ASP A 418 -6.92 45.94 -7.79
N LEU A 419 -7.14 45.25 -6.67
CA LEU A 419 -7.97 45.73 -5.57
C LEU A 419 -7.37 46.97 -4.89
N ASP A 420 -6.08 46.91 -4.54
CA ASP A 420 -5.37 48.00 -3.86
C ASP A 420 -5.28 49.25 -4.73
N GLU A 421 -5.08 49.09 -6.05
CA GLU A 421 -5.08 50.18 -7.02
C GLU A 421 -6.46 50.82 -7.14
N ARG A 422 -7.53 50.02 -7.17
CA ARG A 422 -8.92 50.51 -7.16
C ARG A 422 -9.25 51.30 -5.89
N LEU A 423 -8.67 50.91 -4.75
CA LEU A 423 -8.85 51.58 -3.46
C LEU A 423 -7.85 52.72 -3.22
N GLN A 424 -6.95 52.99 -4.17
CA GLN A 424 -5.94 54.04 -4.10
C GLN A 424 -5.02 53.93 -2.86
N LEU A 425 -4.66 52.71 -2.46
CA LEU A 425 -3.76 52.50 -1.34
C LEU A 425 -2.31 52.90 -1.69
N THR A 426 -1.68 53.62 -0.75
CA THR A 426 -0.25 53.96 -0.83
C THR A 426 0.62 52.70 -0.67
N GLU A 427 1.83 52.69 -1.24
CA GLU A 427 2.70 51.50 -1.27
C GLU A 427 2.93 50.87 0.12
N ASP A 428 3.04 51.69 1.17
CA ASP A 428 3.23 51.26 2.55
C ASP A 428 2.00 50.57 3.18
N LYS A 429 0.83 50.70 2.54
CA LYS A 429 -0.46 50.16 3.00
C LYS A 429 -1.05 49.11 2.07
N ARG A 430 -0.28 48.62 1.09
CA ARG A 430 -0.73 47.55 0.21
C ARG A 430 -0.90 46.22 0.94
N THR A 431 -1.80 45.41 0.41
CA THR A 431 -2.07 44.06 0.89
C THR A 431 -0.79 43.23 0.78
N LYS A 432 -0.46 42.52 1.87
CA LYS A 432 0.76 41.69 1.95
C LYS A 432 0.40 40.27 1.59
N ILE A 433 0.93 39.78 0.48
CA ILE A 433 0.80 38.38 0.06
C ILE A 433 2.04 37.62 0.53
N GLU A 434 1.84 36.52 1.25
CA GLU A 434 2.93 35.68 1.76
C GLU A 434 2.71 34.21 1.34
N TYR A 435 3.77 33.59 0.78
CA TYR A 435 3.76 32.18 0.46
C TYR A 435 3.64 31.29 1.70
N VAL A 436 2.65 30.40 1.69
CA VAL A 436 2.56 29.27 2.60
C VAL A 436 2.24 28.02 1.79
N GLY A 437 3.16 27.04 1.81
CA GLY A 437 2.91 25.71 1.27
C GLY A 437 2.32 24.78 2.33
N GLY A 438 1.38 23.92 1.94
CA GLY A 438 0.76 22.92 2.84
C GLY A 438 -0.62 23.36 3.34
N SER A 439 -0.85 23.26 4.65
CA SER A 439 -2.15 23.57 5.30
C SER A 439 -2.41 25.07 5.42
N VAL A 440 -2.69 25.73 4.30
CA VAL A 440 -3.01 27.17 4.21
C VAL A 440 -4.24 27.49 5.07
N GLU A 441 -5.21 26.58 5.16
CA GLU A 441 -6.44 26.70 5.94
C GLU A 441 -6.22 26.94 7.45
N ALA A 442 -5.08 26.53 8.00
CA ALA A 442 -4.76 26.73 9.41
C ALA A 442 -4.18 28.12 9.72
N ALA A 443 -3.76 28.88 8.71
CA ALA A 443 -2.95 30.08 8.91
C ALA A 443 -3.68 31.19 9.68
N CYS A 444 -4.96 31.41 9.40
CA CYS A 444 -5.77 32.39 10.13
C CYS A 444 -5.93 32.00 11.62
N ALA A 445 -6.21 30.73 11.90
CA ALA A 445 -6.38 30.24 13.28
C ALA A 445 -5.07 30.35 14.10
N LEU A 446 -3.92 30.29 13.43
CA LEU A 446 -2.59 30.44 14.03
C LEU A 446 -2.12 31.90 14.10
N GLY A 447 -2.93 32.87 13.64
CA GLY A 447 -2.60 34.30 13.65
C GLY A 447 -1.56 34.72 12.60
N LEU A 448 -1.25 33.84 11.65
CA LEU A 448 -0.29 34.10 10.58
C LEU A 448 -0.87 35.02 9.50
N ALA A 449 -2.19 34.99 9.30
CA ALA A 449 -2.86 35.78 8.27
C ALA A 449 -4.22 36.32 8.75
N ASP A 450 -4.68 37.38 8.08
CA ASP A 450 -6.01 37.98 8.27
C ASP A 450 -7.04 37.35 7.30
N GLY A 451 -6.56 36.80 6.18
CA GLY A 451 -7.32 36.00 5.22
C GLY A 451 -6.41 35.05 4.45
N ILE A 452 -6.99 34.12 3.69
CA ILE A 452 -6.24 33.20 2.83
C ILE A 452 -6.78 33.19 1.42
N VAL A 453 -5.96 32.76 0.47
CA VAL A 453 -6.41 32.38 -0.88
C VAL A 453 -6.02 30.94 -1.13
N ASP A 454 -7.00 30.07 -1.36
CA ASP A 454 -6.78 28.64 -1.59
C ASP A 454 -7.87 28.02 -2.48
N LEU A 455 -7.60 26.83 -3.01
CA LEU A 455 -8.51 26.08 -3.89
C LEU A 455 -9.66 25.47 -3.09
N VAL A 456 -10.88 25.64 -3.61
CA VAL A 456 -12.13 25.14 -3.02
C VAL A 456 -12.88 24.30 -4.05
N GLU A 457 -13.13 23.03 -3.72
CA GLU A 457 -13.98 22.13 -4.50
C GLU A 457 -15.39 22.04 -3.87
N SER A 458 -15.55 21.32 -2.76
CA SER A 458 -16.83 21.19 -2.03
C SER A 458 -17.01 22.21 -0.90
N GLY A 459 -15.93 22.83 -0.44
CA GLY A 459 -15.92 23.75 0.71
C GLY A 459 -15.90 23.10 2.09
N ASP A 460 -15.80 21.76 2.19
CA ASP A 460 -15.84 21.06 3.48
C ASP A 460 -14.62 21.35 4.36
N THR A 461 -13.41 21.33 3.78
CA THR A 461 -12.15 21.60 4.49
C THR A 461 -12.11 23.01 5.06
N MET A 462 -12.54 24.00 4.27
CA MET A 462 -12.65 25.40 4.67
C MET A 462 -13.62 25.56 5.86
N ARG A 463 -14.81 24.95 5.79
CA ARG A 463 -15.80 25.00 6.87
C ARG A 463 -15.28 24.36 8.16
N ALA A 464 -14.56 23.24 8.05
CA ALA A 464 -13.92 22.60 9.19
C ALA A 464 -12.87 23.49 9.87
N ALA A 465 -12.20 24.37 9.11
CA ALA A 465 -11.27 25.37 9.62
C ALA A 465 -11.95 26.66 10.13
N GLY A 466 -13.28 26.75 10.09
CA GLY A 466 -14.02 27.94 10.50
C GLY A 466 -13.86 29.13 9.55
N LEU A 467 -13.61 28.85 8.27
CA LEU A 467 -13.44 29.84 7.21
C LEU A 467 -14.68 29.87 6.29
N HIS A 468 -14.90 30.99 5.63
CA HIS A 468 -15.88 31.11 4.55
C HIS A 468 -15.32 31.91 3.37
N ALA A 469 -15.76 31.58 2.16
CA ALA A 469 -15.34 32.24 0.93
C ALA A 469 -16.09 33.57 0.75
N ILE A 470 -15.35 34.63 0.43
CA ILE A 470 -15.88 35.98 0.20
C ILE A 470 -15.70 36.46 -1.24
N ALA A 471 -14.79 35.86 -2.00
CA ALA A 471 -14.62 36.12 -3.42
C ALA A 471 -13.99 34.92 -4.15
N THR A 472 -14.16 34.88 -5.47
CA THR A 472 -13.52 33.91 -6.36
C THR A 472 -12.49 34.63 -7.24
N VAL A 473 -11.24 34.22 -7.14
CA VAL A 473 -10.11 34.72 -7.94
C VAL A 473 -10.12 34.08 -9.31
N LEU A 474 -10.30 32.76 -9.37
CA LEU A 474 -10.24 31.98 -10.61
C LEU A 474 -11.13 30.75 -10.50
N LYS A 475 -11.85 30.41 -11.57
CA LYS A 475 -12.41 29.06 -11.76
C LYS A 475 -11.44 28.26 -12.61
N THR A 476 -11.11 27.05 -12.16
CA THR A 476 -10.08 26.20 -12.80
C THR A 476 -10.58 24.77 -12.96
N GLU A 477 -10.04 24.08 -13.95
CA GLU A 477 -10.20 22.65 -14.16
C GLU A 477 -8.93 22.02 -14.75
N ALA A 478 -8.89 20.69 -14.79
CA ALA A 478 -7.81 19.98 -15.46
C ALA A 478 -7.89 20.14 -17.00
N VAL A 479 -6.77 20.48 -17.60
CA VAL A 479 -6.60 20.69 -19.03
C VAL A 479 -5.45 19.86 -19.60
N LEU A 480 -5.58 19.49 -20.88
CA LEU A 480 -4.50 18.96 -21.69
C LEU A 480 -3.79 20.12 -22.38
N ILE A 481 -2.48 20.24 -22.17
CA ILE A 481 -1.62 21.24 -22.78
C ILE A 481 -0.57 20.63 -23.70
N LYS A 482 -0.14 21.42 -24.69
CA LYS A 482 1.04 21.15 -25.52
C LYS A 482 1.97 22.35 -25.56
N SER A 483 3.23 22.14 -25.94
CA SER A 483 4.16 23.24 -26.17
C SER A 483 3.69 24.12 -27.34
N SER A 484 3.76 25.44 -27.17
CA SER A 484 3.63 26.39 -28.29
C SER A 484 4.89 26.42 -29.17
N PHE A 485 5.99 25.84 -28.70
CA PHE A 485 7.29 25.77 -29.40
C PHE A 485 7.79 24.31 -29.45
N PRO A 486 7.16 23.44 -30.25
CA PRO A 486 7.47 22.01 -30.28
C PRO A 486 8.92 21.76 -30.73
N LYS A 487 9.67 20.97 -29.95
CA LYS A 487 11.03 20.52 -30.31
C LYS A 487 11.04 19.28 -31.20
N HIS A 488 9.93 18.55 -31.26
CA HIS A 488 9.82 17.27 -31.93
C HIS A 488 8.66 17.24 -32.95
N PRO A 489 8.75 18.01 -34.05
CA PRO A 489 7.66 18.11 -35.05
C PRO A 489 7.28 16.77 -35.69
N ALA A 490 8.20 15.80 -35.71
CA ALA A 490 7.92 14.44 -36.18
C ALA A 490 6.82 13.72 -35.35
N LEU A 491 6.56 14.17 -34.11
CA LEU A 491 5.57 13.57 -33.21
C LEU A 491 4.17 14.18 -33.36
N ASP A 492 3.97 15.21 -34.17
CA ASP A 492 2.69 15.93 -34.29
C ASP A 492 1.52 15.00 -34.64
N SER A 493 1.73 14.03 -35.54
CA SER A 493 0.70 13.05 -35.91
C SER A 493 0.27 12.18 -34.72
N LEU A 494 1.22 11.77 -33.88
CA LEU A 494 0.98 10.99 -32.67
C LEU A 494 0.29 11.85 -31.60
N ILE A 495 0.72 13.09 -31.42
CA ILE A 495 0.11 14.07 -30.51
C ILE A 495 -1.36 14.29 -30.88
N SER A 496 -1.66 14.51 -32.17
CA SER A 496 -3.03 14.66 -32.65
C SER A 496 -3.88 13.40 -32.42
N LEU A 497 -3.31 12.21 -32.64
CA LEU A 497 -4.00 10.94 -32.38
C LEU A 497 -4.35 10.76 -30.90
N ILE A 498 -3.38 10.99 -30.00
CA ILE A 498 -3.59 10.89 -28.55
C ILE A 498 -4.63 11.91 -28.09
N THR A 499 -4.51 13.15 -28.53
CA THR A 499 -5.47 14.23 -28.23
C THR A 499 -6.89 13.83 -28.64
N SER A 500 -7.05 13.30 -29.85
CA SER A 500 -8.35 12.86 -30.38
C SER A 500 -8.95 11.71 -29.58
N ARG A 501 -8.12 10.78 -29.10
CA ARG A 501 -8.56 9.67 -28.24
C ARG A 501 -9.02 10.16 -26.86
N ILE A 502 -8.28 11.09 -26.25
CA ILE A 502 -8.67 11.69 -24.97
C ILE A 502 -10.00 12.46 -25.14
N ALA A 503 -10.12 13.27 -26.20
CA ALA A 503 -11.37 13.95 -26.53
C ALA A 503 -12.53 12.97 -26.72
N GLY A 504 -12.29 11.83 -27.37
CA GLY A 504 -13.26 10.75 -27.52
C GLY A 504 -13.74 10.17 -26.17
N VAL A 505 -12.82 9.94 -25.22
CA VAL A 505 -13.16 9.46 -23.87
C VAL A 505 -13.96 10.50 -23.10
N VAL A 506 -13.55 11.77 -23.11
CA VAL A 506 -14.29 12.87 -22.47
C VAL A 506 -15.69 12.99 -23.07
N ALA A 507 -15.82 12.87 -24.39
CA ALA A 507 -17.10 12.91 -25.06
C ALA A 507 -17.99 11.70 -24.69
N ALA A 508 -17.41 10.49 -24.66
CA ALA A 508 -18.12 9.26 -24.34
C ALA A 508 -18.69 9.26 -22.91
N GLY A 509 -18.02 9.92 -21.95
CA GLY A 509 -18.53 10.07 -20.59
C GLY A 509 -19.87 10.81 -20.48
N ARG A 510 -20.32 11.48 -21.55
CA ARG A 510 -21.62 12.19 -21.60
C ARG A 510 -22.78 11.34 -22.09
N TYR A 511 -22.51 10.14 -22.62
CA TYR A 511 -23.51 9.31 -23.28
C TYR A 511 -23.51 7.89 -22.72
N VAL A 512 -24.68 7.26 -22.70
CA VAL A 512 -24.84 5.84 -22.40
C VAL A 512 -25.39 5.17 -23.65
N VAL A 513 -24.82 4.01 -24.02
CA VAL A 513 -25.40 3.19 -25.08
C VAL A 513 -26.61 2.46 -24.51
N CYS A 514 -27.80 2.76 -25.03
CA CYS A 514 -29.03 2.06 -24.69
C CYS A 514 -29.40 1.11 -25.83
N GLU A 515 -29.24 -0.19 -25.59
CA GLU A 515 -29.78 -1.23 -26.45
C GLU A 515 -31.08 -1.75 -25.83
N TYR A 516 -32.15 -1.82 -26.63
CA TYR A 516 -33.43 -2.33 -26.17
C TYR A 516 -34.14 -3.12 -27.28
N ASN A 517 -34.92 -4.10 -26.87
CA ASN A 517 -35.74 -4.89 -27.78
C ASN A 517 -37.01 -4.12 -28.13
N ILE A 518 -37.41 -4.16 -29.40
CA ILE A 518 -38.67 -3.63 -29.88
C ILE A 518 -39.36 -4.68 -30.75
N LEU A 519 -40.69 -4.75 -30.66
CA LEU A 519 -41.48 -5.60 -31.55
C LEU A 519 -41.23 -5.18 -33.00
N ARG A 520 -40.95 -6.17 -33.88
CA ARG A 520 -40.59 -5.93 -35.29
C ARG A 520 -41.63 -5.10 -36.04
N GLU A 521 -42.91 -5.29 -35.73
CA GLU A 521 -44.03 -4.53 -36.29
C GLU A 521 -44.01 -3.03 -35.92
N LYS A 522 -43.39 -2.67 -34.79
CA LYS A 522 -43.24 -1.28 -34.33
C LYS A 522 -41.96 -0.61 -34.85
N CYS A 523 -41.14 -1.32 -35.63
CA CYS A 523 -39.86 -0.84 -36.16
C CYS A 523 -40.01 0.08 -37.39
N THR A 524 -41.21 0.19 -37.97
CA THR A 524 -41.49 0.92 -39.21
C THR A 524 -41.89 2.39 -39.01
N MET A 525 -42.16 2.85 -37.79
CA MET A 525 -42.51 4.26 -37.55
C MET A 525 -41.28 5.17 -37.68
N PRO A 526 -41.38 6.32 -38.37
CA PRO A 526 -40.34 7.34 -38.33
C PRO A 526 -40.39 8.04 -36.96
N GLN A 527 -39.77 7.45 -35.94
CA GLN A 527 -39.64 8.08 -34.63
C GLN A 527 -38.61 9.21 -34.69
N ARG A 528 -39.06 10.39 -35.14
CA ARG A 528 -38.40 11.66 -34.84
C ARG A 528 -38.85 12.24 -33.49
N SER A 529 -39.69 11.54 -32.71
CA SER A 529 -40.44 12.15 -31.61
C SER A 529 -40.34 11.48 -30.25
N LEU A 530 -39.41 10.54 -30.01
CA LEU A 530 -39.35 9.86 -28.71
C LEU A 530 -38.01 9.98 -27.97
N LEU A 531 -36.88 10.23 -28.64
CA LEU A 531 -35.58 10.39 -27.99
C LEU A 531 -34.66 11.30 -28.82
N ASP A 532 -34.30 12.47 -28.28
CA ASP A 532 -33.32 13.41 -28.84
C ASP A 532 -31.89 12.84 -28.69
N GLY A 533 -31.50 11.91 -29.56
CA GLY A 533 -30.20 11.23 -29.52
C GLY A 533 -29.58 10.96 -30.90
N VAL A 534 -28.29 10.59 -30.91
CA VAL A 534 -27.58 10.17 -32.13
C VAL A 534 -27.93 8.71 -32.43
N HIS A 535 -28.80 8.48 -33.41
CA HIS A 535 -29.34 7.15 -33.71
C HIS A 535 -28.52 6.44 -34.81
N ARG A 536 -28.09 5.20 -34.56
CA ARG A 536 -27.51 4.31 -35.58
C ARG A 536 -28.27 2.98 -35.59
N ARG A 537 -28.84 2.61 -36.74
CA ARG A 537 -29.55 1.33 -36.91
C ARG A 537 -28.57 0.22 -37.28
N SER A 538 -28.64 -0.89 -36.56
CA SER A 538 -28.01 -2.17 -36.92
C SER A 538 -29.09 -3.24 -36.84
N VAL A 539 -29.49 -3.81 -37.98
CA VAL A 539 -30.36 -4.99 -38.02
C VAL A 539 -29.45 -6.21 -38.00
N ARG A 540 -29.49 -6.99 -36.92
CA ARG A 540 -28.87 -8.33 -36.87
C ARG A 540 -29.88 -9.39 -37.29
#